data_AF-A0A0J8D7C8-F1
#
_entry.id   AF-A0A0J8D7C8-F1
#
_cell.length_a   1.000
_cell.length_b   1.000
_cell.length_c   1.000
_cell.angle_alpha   90.00
_cell.angle_beta   90.00
_cell.angle_gamma   90.00
#
_symmetry.space_group_name_H-M   'P 1'
#
loop_
_entity.id
_entity.type
_entity.pdbx_description
1 polymer ?
#
loop_
_entity_poly.entity_id
_entity_poly.type
_entity_poly.pdbx_seq_one_letter_code
_entity_poly.pdbx_strand_id
1 'polypeptide(L)' 'MKGKVLSGIIFSLSSISLIISLKLFWNLCIFVDEHGTSPTIVFGGDFWLSMNWLRLGFLFIICILSFIGTFCVEDK' A
#
# COMPACT_ATOMS: atom_id res chain seq x y z
N MET A 1 28.28 -0.56 1.18
CA MET A 1 27.50 0.00 2.31
C MET A 1 26.35 0.92 1.88
N LYS A 2 26.53 1.89 0.97
CA LYS A 2 25.45 2.83 0.58
C LYS A 2 24.20 2.16 -0.04
N GLY A 3 24.38 1.12 -0.86
CA GLY A 3 23.25 0.39 -1.48
C GLY A 3 22.37 -0.41 -0.50
N LYS A 4 22.99 -0.98 0.55
CA LYS A 4 22.30 -1.75 1.60
C LYS A 4 21.39 -0.85 2.44
N VAL A 5 21.90 0.32 2.83
CA VAL A 5 21.14 1.32 3.59
C VAL A 5 19.97 1.87 2.76
N LEU A 6 20.20 2.14 1.47
CA LEU A 6 19.15 2.66 0.58
C LEU A 6 18.02 1.64 0.37
N SER A 7 18.34 0.36 0.18
CA SER A 7 17.35 -0.71 0.04
C SER A 7 16.52 -0.91 1.31
N GLY A 8 17.20 -0.91 2.48
CA GLY A 8 16.51 -0.96 3.78
C GLY A 8 15.56 0.22 3.99
N ILE A 9 15.97 1.45 3.63
CA ILE A 9 15.09 2.63 3.70
C ILE A 9 13.88 2.47 2.76
N ILE A 10 14.07 2.02 1.52
CA ILE A 10 12.97 1.80 0.57
C ILE A 10 11.98 0.78 1.13
N PHE A 11 12.47 -0.33 1.70
CA PHE A 11 11.62 -1.35 2.32
C PHE A 11 10.82 -0.82 3.51
N SER A 12 11.46 -0.06 4.41
CA SER A 12 10.76 0.57 5.53
C SER A 12 9.72 1.57 5.06
N LEU A 13 10.05 2.41 4.07
CA LEU A 13 9.14 3.41 3.53
C LEU A 13 7.93 2.76 2.84
N SER A 14 8.15 1.75 2.01
CA SER A 14 7.07 1.01 1.34
C SER A 14 6.17 0.29 2.35
N SER A 15 6.75 -0.31 3.39
CA SER A 15 6.00 -1.00 4.45
C SER A 15 5.12 -0.03 5.23
N ILE A 16 5.67 1.11 5.64
CA ILE A 16 4.92 2.15 6.37
C ILE A 16 3.79 2.69 5.48
N SER A 17 4.06 3.00 4.21
CA SER A 17 3.03 3.46 3.27
C SER A 17 1.91 2.42 3.08
N LEU A 18 2.25 1.13 3.09
CA LEU A 18 1.28 0.05 2.97
C LEU A 18 0.37 -0.04 4.20
N ILE A 19 0.95 0.01 5.40
CA ILE A 19 0.19 0.01 6.65
C ILE A 19 -0.75 1.22 6.72
N ILE A 20 -0.27 2.41 6.37
CA ILE A 20 -1.09 3.64 6.32
C ILE A 20 -2.24 3.46 5.31
N SER A 21 -1.96 2.92 4.13
CA SER A 21 -2.99 2.71 3.09
C SER A 21 -4.07 1.71 3.53
N LEU A 22 -3.68 0.63 4.21
CA LEU A 22 -4.64 -0.33 4.78
C LEU A 22 -5.49 0.29 5.90
N LYS A 23 -4.89 1.11 6.76
CA LYS A 23 -5.63 1.85 7.80
C LYS A 23 -6.63 2.83 7.20
N LEU A 24 -6.27 3.54 6.15
CA LEU A 24 -7.18 4.44 5.43
C LEU A 24 -8.33 3.65 4.79
N PHE A 25 -8.03 2.52 4.15
CA PHE A 25 -9.04 1.65 3.56
C PHE A 25 -10.02 1.11 4.62
N TRP A 26 -9.51 0.69 5.78
CA TRP A 26 -10.35 0.26 6.89
C TRP A 26 -11.26 1.37 7.41
N ASN A 27 -10.72 2.58 7.56
CA ASN A 27 -11.50 3.73 8.03
C ASN A 27 -12.60 4.12 7.03
N LEU A 28 -12.31 4.01 5.73
CA LEU A 28 -13.33 4.17 4.70
C LEU A 28 -14.44 3.13 4.84
N CYS A 29 -14.11 1.85 5.08
CA CYS A 29 -15.12 0.82 5.26
C CYS A 29 -16.04 1.13 6.45
N ILE A 30 -15.47 1.58 7.58
CA ILE A 30 -16.25 2.02 8.74
C ILE A 30 -17.18 3.17 8.35
N PHE A 31 -16.65 4.19 7.66
CA PHE A 31 -17.43 5.35 7.24
C PHE A 31 -18.61 4.95 6.32
N VAL A 32 -18.35 4.07 5.37
CA VAL A 32 -19.34 3.58 4.41
C VAL A 32 -20.45 2.80 5.12
N ASP A 33 -20.08 1.95 6.08
CA ASP A 33 -21.01 1.18 6.91
C ASP A 33 -21.87 2.09 7.79
N GLU A 34 -21.25 3.04 8.49
CA GLU A 34 -21.93 3.96 9.42
C GLU A 34 -22.88 4.92 8.72
N HIS A 35 -22.52 5.39 7.52
CA HIS A 35 -23.35 6.32 6.75
C HIS A 35 -24.30 5.64 5.75
N GLY A 36 -24.29 4.30 5.66
CA GLY A 36 -25.10 3.56 4.67
C GLY A 36 -24.79 3.97 3.22
N THR A 37 -23.57 4.44 2.97
CA THR A 37 -23.12 4.84 1.63
C THR A 37 -22.40 3.70 0.94
N SER A 38 -21.86 3.92 -0.25
CA SER A 38 -20.98 2.95 -0.91
C SER A 38 -19.58 3.55 -1.10
N PRO A 39 -18.52 2.73 -1.11
CA PRO A 39 -17.15 3.22 -1.34
C PRO A 39 -17.03 3.95 -2.68
N THR A 40 -17.80 3.52 -3.68
CA THR A 40 -17.91 4.14 -5.00
C THR A 40 -18.33 5.61 -4.91
N ILE A 41 -19.32 5.93 -4.09
CA ILE A 41 -19.80 7.32 -3.92
C ILE A 41 -18.73 8.17 -3.24
N VAL A 42 -18.07 7.63 -2.21
CA VAL A 42 -17.02 8.34 -1.47
C VAL A 42 -15.80 8.64 -2.34
N PHE A 43 -15.43 7.74 -3.24
CA PHE A 43 -14.34 7.96 -4.20
C PHE A 43 -14.75 8.76 -5.45
N GLY A 44 -16.03 9.15 -5.58
CA GLY A 44 -16.50 9.90 -6.75
C GLY A 44 -16.62 9.06 -8.03
N GLY A 45 -16.83 7.75 -7.90
CA GLY A 45 -17.12 6.83 -9.00
C GLY A 45 -16.27 5.55 -9.00
N ASP A 46 -16.71 4.55 -9.77
CA ASP A 46 -16.08 3.22 -9.83
C ASP A 46 -14.66 3.27 -10.39
N PHE A 47 -14.39 4.22 -11.28
CA PHE A 47 -13.06 4.43 -11.84
C PHE A 47 -12.04 4.73 -10.75
N TRP A 48 -12.33 5.69 -9.86
CA TRP A 48 -11.41 6.09 -8.79
C TRP A 48 -11.29 5.03 -7.70
N LEU A 49 -12.37 4.31 -7.41
CA LEU A 49 -12.33 3.13 -6.55
C LEU A 49 -11.38 2.07 -7.13
N SER A 50 -11.47 1.78 -8.42
CA SER A 50 -10.57 0.85 -9.12
C SER A 50 -9.12 1.32 -9.10
N MET A 51 -8.87 2.62 -9.34
CA MET A 51 -7.52 3.20 -9.24
C MET A 51 -6.94 3.08 -7.81
N ASN A 52 -7.77 3.25 -6.77
CA ASN A 52 -7.32 3.07 -5.39
C ASN A 52 -6.97 1.61 -5.08
N TRP A 53 -7.76 0.65 -5.59
CA TRP A 53 -7.43 -0.77 -5.52
C TRP A 53 -6.13 -1.12 -6.25
N LEU A 54 -5.94 -0.58 -7.45
CA LEU A 54 -4.73 -0.76 -8.24
C LEU A 54 -3.51 -0.15 -7.53
N ARG A 55 -3.66 1.04 -6.93
CA ARG A 55 -2.61 1.67 -6.09
C ARG A 55 -2.22 0.75 -4.93
N LEU A 56 -3.18 0.16 -4.22
CA LEU A 56 -2.92 -0.74 -3.10
C LEU A 56 -2.18 -2.00 -3.58
N GLY A 57 -2.59 -2.56 -4.72
CA GLY A 57 -1.94 -3.71 -5.35
C GLY A 57 -0.49 -3.43 -5.73
N PHE A 58 -0.21 -2.30 -6.40
CA PHE A 58 1.16 -1.90 -6.73
C PHE A 58 2.02 -1.68 -5.50
N LEU A 59 1.47 -1.06 -4.45
CA LEU A 59 2.19 -0.83 -3.20
C LEU A 59 2.54 -2.16 -2.51
N PHE A 60 1.65 -3.15 -2.56
CA PHE A 60 1.91 -4.49 -2.05
C PHE A 60 3.01 -5.20 -2.84
N ILE A 61 2.97 -5.13 -4.17
CA ILE A 61 4.02 -5.70 -5.03
C ILE A 61 5.37 -5.03 -4.74
N ILE A 62 5.43 -3.70 -4.65
CA ILE A 62 6.66 -2.96 -4.32
C ILE A 62 7.20 -3.39 -2.95
N CYS A 63 6.33 -3.60 -1.96
CA CYS A 63 6.73 -4.07 -0.64
C CYS A 63 7.38 -5.47 -0.72
N ILE A 64 6.78 -6.39 -1.48
CA ILE A 64 7.35 -7.74 -1.70
C ILE A 64 8.68 -7.67 -2.45
N LEU A 65 8.75 -6.91 -3.54
CA LEU A 65 9.98 -6.78 -4.33
C LEU A 65 11.11 -6.17 -3.50
N SER A 66 10.80 -5.16 -2.68
CA SER A 66 11.76 -4.53 -1.78
C SER A 66 12.21 -5.49 -0.66
N PHE A 67 11.30 -6.33 -0.15
CA PHE A 67 11.62 -7.39 0.80
C PHE A 67 12.59 -8.41 0.19
N ILE A 68 12.29 -8.95 -0.99
CA ILE A 68 13.15 -9.91 -1.69
C ILE A 68 14.51 -9.28 -2.02
N GLY A 69 14.54 -8.04 -2.51
CA GLY A 69 15.78 -7.33 -2.81
C GLY A 69 16.67 -7.11 -1.59
N THR A 70 16.07 -6.85 -0.42
CA THR A 70 16.81 -6.60 0.83
C THR A 70 17.25 -7.88 1.54
N PHE A 71 16.43 -8.95 1.49
CA PHE A 71 16.66 -10.17 2.29
C PHE A 71 17.05 -11.41 1.49
N CYS A 72 16.85 -11.46 0.18
CA CYS A 72 17.04 -12.68 -0.62
C CYS A 72 18.13 -12.53 -1.68
N VAL A 73 18.36 -11.32 -2.20
CA VAL A 73 19.47 -11.01 -3.11
C VAL A 73 20.76 -10.70 -2.34
N GLU A 74 20.64 -10.24 -1.09
CA GLU A 74 21.74 -9.79 -0.23
C GLU A 74 22.55 -10.93 0.40
N ASP A 75 22.14 -12.19 0.22
CA ASP A 75 22.85 -13.41 0.69
C ASP A 75 23.95 -13.90 -0.28
N LYS A 76 24.40 -13.06 -1.23
CA LYS A 76 25.59 -13.29 -2.08
C LYS A 76 26.58 -12.15 -1.95
#